data_AF-A0A2J8A7H8-F1
#
_entry.id   AF-A0A2J8A7H8-F1
#
_cell.length_a   1.000
_cell.length_b   1.000
_cell.length_c   1.000
_cell.angle_alpha   90.00
_cell.angle_beta   90.00
_cell.angle_gamma   90.00
#
_symmetry.space_group_name_H-M   'P 1'
#
loop_
_entity.id
_entity.type
_entity.pdbx_description
1 polymer ?
#
loop_
_entity_poly.entity_id
_entity_poly.type
_entity_poly.pdbx_seq_one_letter_code
_entity_poly.pdbx_strand_id
1 'polypeptide(L)'
;MGVASLAFSEADPLGGQDLSQPQSDVEAYRHRCSQLWSALQRHGVLVLELSAADDAALRDGLKASRAGLQAFYNANASSAYNSRPGEGYERRLGKDLLSWRMGSAGGSALDTNGALAAASERLDRLARAVLRDVCRGTALGVPEPAVGGLLEDRAAVRLRARPSASVLRAASYSAAAPPDSLAFAPHHDRGVLTLVASDEVAGLQALLQPPRRDARADGSAAGPSENGAGAGEWADVPLGPRRVAVLAGYSLSYALGGLLRPNLHRVTPPGSGAGSSGRVSLAYELCFRPAALVDPAAVLREAATRPARAPGRALHTSQLMELFSLTHPRSINGAGVTIAALEAADTLAAAAGAAACGMGPKQTGGAAGGPGRPVSAPLLGWRRGAEAEGEGGGGGKARRLTREGGRDGRPADVASAVGAPNQPPPHAQPQPQQLQEQPQPQQPLPQPPGGPSLNIIVRDQCGADVSFRVRPCAKMGAVLNAYAWKEGLDPCLLKLIFRGRRLGHLSCPAGLGLADGDIIDAMREQVGN
;
A
#
# COMPACT_ATOMS: atom_id res chain seq x y z
N MET A 1 29.16 4.19 3.86
CA MET A 1 27.81 4.77 4.04
C MET A 1 26.80 3.63 4.07
N GLY A 2 25.59 3.83 4.60
CA GLY A 2 24.60 2.76 4.75
C GLY A 2 23.28 3.26 5.34
N VAL A 3 22.34 2.35 5.58
CA VAL A 3 21.04 2.68 6.19
C VAL A 3 21.25 3.24 7.60
N ALA A 4 20.61 4.40 7.88
CA ALA A 4 20.75 5.07 9.17
C ALA A 4 20.02 4.31 10.29
N SER A 5 20.65 4.18 11.46
CA SER A 5 20.04 3.65 12.68
C SER A 5 19.78 4.77 13.69
N LEU A 6 18.65 4.71 14.40
CA LEU A 6 18.26 5.67 15.43
C LEU A 6 17.61 4.95 16.62
N ALA A 7 18.04 5.29 17.84
CA ALA A 7 17.34 4.87 19.06
C ALA A 7 15.92 5.48 19.09
N PHE A 8 14.91 4.65 19.40
CA PHE A 8 13.51 5.07 19.35
C PHE A 8 12.70 4.61 20.56
N SER A 9 11.79 5.47 20.99
CA SER A 9 10.77 5.20 22.01
C SER A 9 9.43 5.78 21.54
N GLU A 10 8.34 5.05 21.78
CA GLU A 10 6.98 5.49 21.41
C GLU A 10 6.52 6.72 22.24
N ALA A 11 7.21 7.03 23.34
CA ALA A 11 6.90 8.12 24.27
C ALA A 11 6.75 9.48 23.57
N ASP A 12 5.62 10.13 23.88
CA ASP A 12 5.23 11.44 23.38
C ASP A 12 5.12 12.45 24.53
N PRO A 13 6.20 13.18 24.85
CA PRO A 13 6.18 14.20 25.90
C PRO A 13 5.31 15.42 25.54
N LEU A 14 4.83 15.54 24.30
CA LEU A 14 3.89 16.58 23.87
C LEU A 14 2.42 16.13 23.94
N GLY A 15 2.16 14.84 24.16
CA GLY A 15 0.82 14.24 24.17
C GLY A 15 0.21 14.06 25.56
N GLY A 16 1.00 14.23 26.62
CA GLY A 16 0.50 14.20 28.01
C GLY A 16 -0.16 15.52 28.39
N GLN A 17 -1.20 15.45 29.24
CA GLN A 17 -1.75 16.66 29.90
C GLN A 17 -0.82 17.23 30.99
N ASP A 18 0.30 16.56 31.25
CA ASP A 18 1.25 16.93 32.28
C ASP A 18 2.26 17.96 31.76
N LEU A 19 1.97 19.23 32.03
CA LEU A 19 2.80 20.39 31.67
C LEU A 19 4.13 20.46 32.45
N SER A 20 4.47 19.46 33.27
CA SER A 20 5.70 19.40 34.08
C SER A 20 6.92 18.78 33.36
N GLN A 21 6.77 18.32 32.10
CA GLN A 21 7.87 17.75 31.31
C GLN A 21 9.07 18.73 31.21
N PRO A 22 10.30 18.31 31.53
CA PRO A 22 11.49 19.15 31.38
C PRO A 22 11.68 19.67 29.96
N GLN A 23 12.11 20.92 29.82
CA GLN A 23 12.37 21.53 28.50
C GLN A 23 13.40 20.73 27.67
N SER A 24 14.40 20.13 28.35
CA SER A 24 15.38 19.22 27.74
C SER A 24 14.75 18.06 26.98
N ASP A 25 13.66 17.51 27.52
CA ASP A 25 13.04 16.28 27.02
C ASP A 25 12.16 16.60 25.80
N VAL A 26 11.53 17.79 25.82
CA VAL A 26 10.83 18.38 24.67
C VAL A 26 11.80 18.71 23.53
N GLU A 27 12.98 19.26 23.83
CA GLU A 27 14.01 19.56 22.83
C GLU A 27 14.62 18.28 22.24
N ALA A 28 14.94 17.29 23.07
CA ALA A 28 15.40 15.96 22.64
C ALA A 28 14.35 15.25 21.77
N TYR A 29 13.06 15.35 22.12
CA TYR A 29 11.95 14.83 21.33
C TYR A 29 11.85 15.50 19.94
N ARG A 30 11.91 16.84 19.89
CA ARG A 30 11.91 17.60 18.63
C ARG A 30 13.13 17.28 17.75
N HIS A 31 14.30 17.09 18.38
CA HIS A 31 15.50 16.65 17.68
C HIS A 31 15.32 15.27 17.06
N ARG A 32 14.80 14.28 17.81
CA ARG A 32 14.49 12.93 17.33
C ARG A 32 13.51 12.94 16.15
N CYS A 33 12.42 13.72 16.24
CA CYS A 33 11.46 13.91 15.14
C CYS A 33 12.15 14.41 13.86
N SER A 34 13.08 15.37 14.01
CA SER A 34 13.83 15.95 12.90
C SER A 34 14.85 14.95 12.30
N GLN A 35 15.47 14.11 13.13
CA GLN A 35 16.35 13.03 12.70
C GLN A 35 15.60 11.95 11.90
N LEU A 36 14.44 11.51 12.39
CA LEU A 36 13.57 10.53 11.73
C LEU A 36 13.13 11.02 10.34
N TRP A 37 12.63 12.25 10.25
CA TRP A 37 12.30 12.88 8.98
C TRP A 37 13.52 12.93 8.04
N SER A 38 14.66 13.44 8.52
CA SER A 38 15.87 13.60 7.70
C SER A 38 16.48 12.27 7.23
N ALA A 39 16.29 11.18 7.98
CA ALA A 39 16.70 9.84 7.57
C ALA A 39 15.77 9.28 6.47
N LEU A 40 14.45 9.29 6.70
CA LEU A 40 13.47 8.83 5.69
C LEU A 40 13.47 9.70 4.42
N GLN A 41 13.65 11.01 4.53
CA GLN A 41 13.66 11.90 3.36
C GLN A 41 14.85 11.62 2.43
N ARG A 42 16.01 11.25 2.99
CA ARG A 42 17.23 10.91 2.22
C ARG A 42 17.07 9.61 1.45
N HIS A 43 16.81 8.50 2.14
CA HIS A 43 16.89 7.16 1.54
C HIS A 43 15.54 6.42 1.43
N GLY A 44 14.47 6.92 2.06
CA GLY A 44 13.18 6.23 2.17
C GLY A 44 13.16 5.06 3.18
N VAL A 45 14.30 4.79 3.83
CA VAL A 45 14.50 3.69 4.79
C VAL A 45 15.38 4.15 5.97
N LEU A 46 15.09 3.63 7.16
CA LEU A 46 15.95 3.70 8.34
C LEU A 46 15.74 2.46 9.23
N VAL A 47 16.60 2.28 10.23
CA VAL A 47 16.44 1.26 11.28
C VAL A 47 16.19 1.95 12.63
N LEU A 48 15.20 1.46 13.36
CA LEU A 48 14.94 1.83 14.75
C LEU A 48 15.66 0.85 15.67
N GLU A 49 16.30 1.36 16.71
CA GLU A 49 16.84 0.57 17.82
C GLU A 49 15.93 0.70 19.04
N LEU A 50 15.42 -0.43 19.52
CA LEU A 50 14.44 -0.53 20.60
C LEU A 50 15.11 -0.90 21.95
N SER A 51 14.45 -0.62 23.08
CA SER A 51 14.86 -1.21 24.36
C SER A 51 14.63 -2.72 24.41
N ALA A 52 15.21 -3.42 25.38
CA ALA A 52 14.98 -4.86 25.53
C ALA A 52 13.53 -5.21 25.93
N ALA A 53 12.85 -4.34 26.70
CA ALA A 53 11.44 -4.50 27.03
C ALA A 53 10.54 -4.26 25.80
N ASP A 54 10.95 -3.33 24.94
CA ASP A 54 10.24 -2.91 23.73
C ASP A 54 10.26 -3.93 22.58
N ASP A 55 11.15 -4.93 22.65
CA ASP A 55 11.41 -5.96 21.63
C ASP A 55 10.74 -7.31 21.92
N ALA A 56 10.33 -7.58 23.17
CA ALA A 56 9.90 -8.92 23.61
C ALA A 56 8.78 -9.53 22.73
N ALA A 57 7.75 -8.75 22.41
CA ALA A 57 6.66 -9.19 21.55
C ALA A 57 7.11 -9.51 20.10
N LEU A 58 8.13 -8.80 19.58
CA LEU A 58 8.66 -9.03 18.23
C LEU A 58 9.45 -10.34 18.17
N ARG A 59 10.35 -10.55 19.14
CA ARG A 59 11.10 -11.80 19.31
C ARG A 59 10.18 -13.00 19.42
N ASP A 60 9.16 -12.90 20.27
CA ASP A 60 8.23 -14.02 20.52
C ASP A 60 7.33 -14.27 19.29
N GLY A 61 6.93 -13.21 18.57
CA GLY A 61 6.24 -13.30 17.27
C GLY A 61 7.09 -13.89 16.14
N LEU A 62 8.39 -13.59 16.06
CA LEU A 62 9.32 -14.21 15.12
C LEU A 62 9.47 -15.72 15.40
N LYS A 63 9.65 -16.11 16.67
CA LYS A 63 9.70 -17.51 17.10
C LYS A 63 8.39 -18.26 16.75
N ALA A 64 7.24 -17.64 17.01
CA ALA A 64 5.92 -18.18 16.66
C ALA A 64 5.74 -18.34 15.13
N SER A 65 6.19 -17.35 14.34
CA SER A 65 6.18 -17.40 12.87
C SER A 65 6.96 -18.60 12.34
N ARG A 66 8.19 -18.79 12.84
CA ARG A 66 9.10 -19.86 12.44
C ARG A 66 8.47 -21.24 12.67
N ALA A 67 8.09 -21.52 13.91
CA ALA A 67 7.52 -22.81 14.29
C ALA A 67 6.17 -23.08 13.59
N GLY A 68 5.33 -22.05 13.48
CA GLY A 68 4.00 -22.18 12.91
C GLY A 68 3.99 -22.37 11.39
N LEU A 69 4.77 -21.60 10.63
CA LEU A 69 4.86 -21.77 9.17
C LEU A 69 5.40 -23.17 8.84
N GLN A 70 6.43 -23.61 9.57
CA GLN A 70 6.98 -24.95 9.44
C GLN A 70 5.94 -26.02 9.74
N ALA A 71 5.19 -25.91 10.85
CA ALA A 71 4.12 -26.86 11.19
C ALA A 71 3.00 -26.89 10.15
N PHE A 72 2.51 -25.73 9.69
CA PHE A 72 1.44 -25.64 8.69
C PHE A 72 1.84 -26.33 7.39
N TYR A 73 3.00 -26.00 6.83
CA TYR A 73 3.42 -26.51 5.53
C TYR A 73 3.98 -27.93 5.56
N ASN A 74 4.48 -28.41 6.70
CA ASN A 74 4.79 -29.83 6.87
C ASN A 74 3.52 -30.69 6.85
N ALA A 75 2.41 -30.18 7.39
CA ALA A 75 1.11 -30.87 7.37
C ALA A 75 0.35 -30.67 6.03
N ASN A 76 0.54 -29.53 5.36
CA ASN A 76 -0.20 -29.13 4.16
C ASN A 76 0.75 -28.85 2.99
N ALA A 77 1.45 -29.90 2.52
CA ALA A 77 2.60 -29.77 1.61
C ALA A 77 2.35 -28.93 0.32
N SER A 78 1.11 -28.88 -0.17
CA SER A 78 0.73 -28.26 -1.45
C SER A 78 -0.41 -27.22 -1.37
N SER A 79 -1.00 -26.95 -0.20
CA SER A 79 -2.22 -26.13 -0.10
C SER A 79 -1.94 -24.69 0.36
N ALA A 80 -2.20 -23.72 -0.54
CA ALA A 80 -2.34 -22.33 -0.16
C ALA A 80 -3.74 -22.10 0.42
N TYR A 81 -3.83 -21.88 1.74
CA TYR A 81 -5.10 -21.65 2.43
C TYR A 81 -5.39 -20.15 2.54
N ASN A 82 -6.30 -19.63 1.71
CA ASN A 82 -6.72 -18.23 1.72
C ASN A 82 -8.21 -18.11 2.06
N SER A 83 -8.52 -17.71 3.30
CA SER A 83 -9.91 -17.44 3.72
C SER A 83 -10.43 -16.10 3.19
N ARG A 84 -9.55 -15.14 2.86
CA ARG A 84 -9.88 -13.80 2.35
C ARG A 84 -8.81 -13.27 1.39
N PRO A 85 -9.15 -12.40 0.41
CA PRO A 85 -8.16 -11.81 -0.49
C PRO A 85 -7.05 -11.04 0.25
N GLY A 86 -5.80 -11.46 0.07
CA GLY A 86 -4.64 -10.85 0.72
C GLY A 86 -4.43 -11.26 2.19
N GLU A 87 -5.15 -12.27 2.67
CA GLU A 87 -4.89 -13.00 3.92
C GLU A 87 -4.68 -14.48 3.62
N GLY A 88 -4.08 -15.20 4.57
CA GLY A 88 -3.86 -16.65 4.48
C GLY A 88 -2.43 -17.04 4.16
N TYR A 89 -2.27 -18.33 3.85
CA TYR A 89 -1.00 -19.00 3.61
C TYR A 89 -0.67 -19.04 2.13
N GLU A 90 0.49 -18.51 1.78
CA GLU A 90 1.02 -18.52 0.41
C GLU A 90 2.44 -19.10 0.38
N ARG A 91 2.66 -20.15 -0.42
CA ARG A 91 3.97 -20.75 -0.67
C ARG A 91 4.50 -20.29 -2.02
N ARG A 92 5.73 -19.77 -2.02
CA ARG A 92 6.49 -19.36 -3.20
C ARG A 92 7.87 -20.03 -3.19
N LEU A 93 8.56 -20.03 -4.33
CA LEU A 93 9.91 -20.59 -4.43
C LEU A 93 10.84 -19.91 -3.40
N GLY A 94 11.32 -20.69 -2.43
CA GLY A 94 12.19 -20.21 -1.34
C GLY A 94 11.52 -19.35 -0.26
N LYS A 95 10.20 -19.11 -0.31
CA LYS A 95 9.47 -18.25 0.65
C LYS A 95 8.10 -18.83 1.02
N ASP A 96 7.95 -19.17 2.29
CA ASP A 96 6.67 -19.50 2.92
C ASP A 96 6.11 -18.27 3.64
N LEU A 97 4.84 -17.92 3.40
CA LEU A 97 4.20 -16.70 3.90
C LEU A 97 2.86 -17.01 4.60
N LEU A 98 2.57 -16.26 5.65
CA LEU A 98 1.24 -16.02 6.22
C LEU A 98 0.96 -14.51 6.19
N SER A 99 -0.18 -14.10 5.63
CA SER A 99 -0.70 -12.73 5.69
C SER A 99 -1.92 -12.67 6.61
N TRP A 100 -1.97 -11.74 7.55
CA TRP A 100 -3.01 -11.65 8.59
C TRP A 100 -3.36 -10.20 8.92
N ARG A 101 -4.65 -9.90 9.18
CA ARG A 101 -5.11 -8.60 9.66
C ARG A 101 -5.69 -8.72 11.07
N MET A 102 -5.42 -7.73 11.91
CA MET A 102 -6.06 -7.63 13.22
C MET A 102 -7.58 -7.55 13.06
N GLY A 103 -8.31 -8.36 13.83
CA GLY A 103 -9.77 -8.45 13.75
C GLY A 103 -10.29 -9.38 12.64
N SER A 104 -9.42 -10.11 11.93
CA SER A 104 -9.86 -11.22 11.09
C SER A 104 -10.24 -12.44 11.93
N ALA A 105 -11.23 -13.21 11.49
CA ALA A 105 -11.68 -14.41 12.18
C ALA A 105 -10.71 -15.55 11.85
N GLY A 106 -9.94 -16.00 12.84
CA GLY A 106 -8.87 -16.98 12.66
C GLY A 106 -9.37 -18.35 12.20
N GLY A 107 -8.63 -18.98 11.28
CA GLY A 107 -8.97 -20.30 10.72
C GLY A 107 -7.92 -21.40 11.00
N SER A 108 -6.77 -21.04 11.58
CA SER A 108 -5.63 -21.95 11.77
C SER A 108 -4.89 -21.73 13.10
N ALA A 109 -4.00 -22.67 13.45
CA ALA A 109 -3.27 -22.67 14.72
C ALA A 109 -2.31 -21.46 14.92
N LEU A 110 -1.86 -20.79 13.84
CA LEU A 110 -1.12 -19.52 13.98
C LEU A 110 -2.04 -18.32 14.21
N ASP A 111 -3.25 -18.33 13.65
CA ASP A 111 -4.22 -17.25 13.86
C ASP A 111 -4.68 -17.17 15.32
N THR A 112 -4.64 -18.31 16.03
CA THR A 112 -4.88 -18.42 17.47
C THR A 112 -3.65 -18.09 18.33
N ASN A 113 -2.48 -17.86 17.73
CA ASN A 113 -1.24 -17.67 18.49
C ASN A 113 -1.08 -16.22 18.97
N GLY A 114 -1.34 -15.99 20.26
CA GLY A 114 -1.31 -14.66 20.88
C GLY A 114 0.01 -13.89 20.67
N ALA A 115 1.13 -14.57 20.42
CA ALA A 115 2.40 -13.95 20.08
C ALA A 115 2.37 -13.14 18.76
N LEU A 116 1.69 -13.64 17.72
CA LEU A 116 1.56 -12.90 16.44
C LEU A 116 0.63 -11.70 16.58
N ALA A 117 -0.46 -11.84 17.32
CA ALA A 117 -1.37 -10.74 17.61
C ALA A 117 -0.68 -9.64 18.43
N ALA A 118 0.10 -10.01 19.45
CA ALA A 118 0.90 -9.08 20.25
C ALA A 118 2.00 -8.39 19.42
N ALA A 119 2.70 -9.13 18.55
CA ALA A 119 3.69 -8.57 17.63
C ALA A 119 3.06 -7.60 16.63
N SER A 120 1.91 -7.94 16.04
CA SER A 120 1.17 -7.03 15.15
C SER A 120 0.70 -5.78 15.89
N GLU A 121 0.21 -5.90 17.12
CA GLU A 121 -0.21 -4.73 17.89
C GLU A 121 0.98 -3.84 18.22
N ARG A 122 2.12 -4.45 18.57
CA ARG A 122 3.36 -3.73 18.81
C ARG A 122 3.81 -2.96 17.57
N LEU A 123 3.82 -3.59 16.40
CA LEU A 123 4.20 -2.95 15.14
C LEU A 123 3.21 -1.86 14.72
N ASP A 124 1.90 -2.01 14.97
CA ASP A 124 0.89 -0.96 14.74
C ASP A 124 1.14 0.29 15.62
N ARG A 125 1.40 0.11 16.92
CA ARG A 125 1.74 1.23 17.82
C ARG A 125 3.03 1.91 17.40
N LEU A 126 4.07 1.13 17.11
CA LEU A 126 5.37 1.62 16.66
C LEU A 126 5.25 2.40 15.33
N ALA A 127 4.52 1.87 14.35
CA ALA A 127 4.31 2.53 13.05
C ALA A 127 3.58 3.87 13.19
N ARG A 128 2.58 3.94 14.07
CA ARG A 128 1.83 5.18 14.34
C ARG A 128 2.66 6.21 15.09
N ALA A 129 3.44 5.79 16.09
CA ALA A 129 4.36 6.66 16.82
C ALA A 129 5.45 7.23 15.89
N VAL A 130 6.01 6.41 15.01
CA VAL A 130 6.98 6.83 13.98
C VAL A 130 6.32 7.80 13.00
N LEU A 131 5.12 7.51 12.49
CA LEU A 131 4.42 8.41 11.57
C LEU A 131 4.16 9.79 12.19
N ARG A 132 3.69 9.82 13.45
CA ARG A 132 3.48 11.05 14.23
C ARG A 132 4.79 11.84 14.39
N ASP A 133 5.85 11.19 14.88
CA ASP A 133 7.16 11.82 15.11
C ASP A 133 7.78 12.33 13.79
N VAL A 134 7.60 11.60 12.68
CA VAL A 134 8.01 12.03 11.32
C VAL A 134 7.24 13.27 10.87
N CYS A 135 5.90 13.30 11.03
CA CYS A 135 5.08 14.46 10.68
C CYS A 135 5.50 15.72 11.47
N ARG A 136 5.86 15.54 12.75
CA ARG A 136 6.35 16.60 13.64
C ARG A 136 7.81 17.01 13.42
N GLY A 137 8.56 16.36 12.53
CA GLY A 137 9.91 16.78 12.17
C GLY A 137 9.92 18.22 11.65
N THR A 138 10.82 19.08 12.14
CA THR A 138 10.72 20.55 11.96
C THR A 138 10.69 21.01 10.50
N ALA A 139 11.38 20.29 9.61
CA ALA A 139 11.35 20.58 8.18
C ALA A 139 10.07 20.10 7.47
N LEU A 140 9.31 19.15 8.03
CA LEU A 140 8.02 18.72 7.47
C LEU A 140 6.85 19.51 8.09
N GLY A 141 6.75 19.53 9.42
CA GLY A 141 5.78 20.35 10.16
C GLY A 141 4.31 20.05 9.84
N VAL A 142 3.95 18.80 9.56
CA VAL A 142 2.56 18.41 9.24
C VAL A 142 1.80 18.13 10.55
N PRO A 143 0.60 18.74 10.77
CA PRO A 143 -0.23 18.44 11.93
C PRO A 143 -0.61 16.96 12.02
N GLU A 144 -0.60 16.38 13.22
CA GLU A 144 -0.88 14.95 13.43
C GLU A 144 -2.21 14.49 12.77
N PRO A 145 -3.35 15.22 12.90
CA PRO A 145 -4.60 14.78 12.31
C PRO A 145 -4.61 14.75 10.77
N ALA A 146 -3.69 15.48 10.11
CA ALA A 146 -3.65 15.56 8.66
C ALA A 146 -3.32 14.21 7.99
N VAL A 147 -2.44 13.41 8.61
CA VAL A 147 -2.10 12.06 8.12
C VAL A 147 -2.62 10.97 9.07
N GLY A 148 -2.56 11.17 10.39
CA GLY A 148 -3.14 10.26 11.37
C GLY A 148 -4.65 10.09 11.17
N GLY A 149 -5.35 11.18 10.84
CA GLY A 149 -6.76 11.20 10.45
C GLY A 149 -7.10 10.56 9.11
N LEU A 150 -6.14 9.95 8.39
CA LEU A 150 -6.36 9.07 7.22
C LEU A 150 -6.26 7.57 7.57
N LEU A 151 -5.75 7.22 8.76
CA LEU A 151 -5.68 5.84 9.24
C LEU A 151 -7.04 5.32 9.74
N GLU A 152 -7.06 4.06 10.17
CA GLU A 152 -8.16 3.52 10.97
C GLU A 152 -8.01 3.85 12.45
N ASP A 153 -9.14 4.09 13.12
CA ASP A 153 -9.21 4.12 14.59
C ASP A 153 -9.14 2.69 15.15
N ARG A 154 -8.16 2.45 16.02
CA ARG A 154 -7.90 1.16 16.67
C ARG A 154 -9.07 0.71 17.55
N ALA A 155 -9.75 1.65 18.23
CA ALA A 155 -10.89 1.34 19.06
C ALA A 155 -12.09 0.90 18.20
N ALA A 156 -12.40 1.65 17.15
CA ALA A 156 -13.45 1.28 16.20
C ALA A 156 -13.21 -0.06 15.49
N VAL A 157 -11.96 -0.40 15.12
CA VAL A 157 -11.62 -1.71 14.52
C VAL A 157 -11.95 -2.85 15.48
N ARG A 158 -11.50 -2.76 16.73
CA ARG A 158 -11.77 -3.77 17.78
C ARG A 158 -13.26 -3.94 18.05
N LEU A 159 -14.00 -2.84 18.20
CA LEU A 159 -15.43 -2.86 18.52
C LEU A 159 -16.31 -3.39 17.38
N ARG A 160 -15.89 -3.21 16.12
CA ARG A 160 -16.72 -3.55 14.94
C ARG A 160 -16.49 -4.96 14.41
N ALA A 161 -15.57 -5.73 15.00
CA ALA A 161 -15.16 -7.06 14.53
C ALA A 161 -14.85 -7.10 13.01
N ARG A 162 -14.23 -6.03 12.50
CA ARG A 162 -13.80 -5.91 11.10
C ARG A 162 -12.28 -6.06 10.99
N PRO A 163 -11.75 -6.74 9.96
CA PRO A 163 -10.32 -6.76 9.70
C PRO A 163 -9.79 -5.35 9.45
N SER A 164 -8.62 -5.04 10.02
CA SER A 164 -7.91 -3.79 9.75
C SER A 164 -7.44 -3.69 8.30
N ALA A 165 -7.39 -2.48 7.76
CA ALA A 165 -6.73 -2.15 6.50
C ALA A 165 -5.23 -2.46 6.50
N SER A 166 -4.58 -2.39 7.67
CA SER A 166 -3.17 -2.75 7.85
C SER A 166 -2.98 -4.27 7.93
N VAL A 167 -1.82 -4.76 7.49
CA VAL A 167 -1.52 -6.21 7.35
C VAL A 167 -0.22 -6.56 8.05
N LEU A 168 -0.21 -7.63 8.85
CA LEU A 168 1.02 -8.32 9.26
C LEU A 168 1.32 -9.46 8.27
N ARG A 169 2.57 -9.56 7.84
CA ARG A 169 3.11 -10.64 7.03
C ARG A 169 4.23 -11.35 7.78
N ALA A 170 3.99 -12.60 8.16
CA ALA A 170 5.00 -13.49 8.71
C ALA A 170 5.58 -14.34 7.56
N ALA A 171 6.87 -14.19 7.28
CA ALA A 171 7.55 -14.90 6.19
C ALA A 171 8.74 -15.71 6.70
N SER A 172 8.89 -16.92 6.18
CA SER A 172 10.05 -17.80 6.35
C SER A 172 10.74 -17.99 4.99
N TYR A 173 12.06 -17.81 4.96
CA TYR A 173 12.89 -17.88 3.76
C TYR A 173 13.87 -19.05 3.90
N SER A 174 13.82 -20.01 2.97
CA SER A 174 14.69 -21.17 3.02
C SER A 174 16.09 -20.86 2.49
N ALA A 175 17.11 -21.51 3.04
CA ALA A 175 18.48 -21.45 2.52
C ALA A 175 18.71 -22.26 1.23
N ALA A 176 17.67 -22.91 0.69
CA ALA A 176 17.75 -23.74 -0.52
C ALA A 176 17.50 -22.96 -1.83
N ALA A 177 17.36 -21.63 -1.77
CA ALA A 177 17.26 -20.79 -2.96
C ALA A 177 18.65 -20.61 -3.61
N PRO A 178 18.78 -20.61 -4.95
CA PRO A 178 20.05 -20.38 -5.63
C PRO A 178 20.71 -19.05 -5.22
N PRO A 179 22.05 -18.97 -5.11
CA PRO A 179 22.74 -17.77 -4.63
C PRO A 179 22.46 -16.50 -5.47
N ASP A 180 22.26 -16.65 -6.78
CA ASP A 180 21.96 -15.54 -7.72
C ASP A 180 20.45 -15.24 -7.87
N SER A 181 19.61 -15.91 -7.09
CA SER A 181 18.16 -15.68 -7.06
C SER A 181 17.78 -14.65 -5.98
N LEU A 182 16.66 -13.95 -6.18
CA LEU A 182 16.06 -13.15 -5.11
C LEU A 182 14.91 -13.91 -4.45
N ALA A 183 14.98 -14.00 -3.12
CA ALA A 183 13.90 -14.55 -2.30
C ALA A 183 12.67 -13.61 -2.26
N PHE A 184 12.85 -12.33 -2.60
CA PHE A 184 11.79 -11.43 -3.00
C PHE A 184 12.30 -10.33 -3.95
N ALA A 185 11.59 -10.10 -5.05
CA ALA A 185 12.02 -9.16 -6.10
C ALA A 185 12.01 -7.68 -5.66
N PRO A 186 12.73 -6.78 -6.38
CA PRO A 186 12.74 -5.35 -6.12
C PRO A 186 11.36 -4.71 -6.31
N HIS A 187 10.81 -4.15 -5.24
CA HIS A 187 9.48 -3.55 -5.25
C HIS A 187 9.39 -2.34 -4.32
N HIS A 188 8.32 -1.58 -4.50
CA HIS A 188 7.88 -0.54 -3.56
C HIS A 188 6.62 -1.03 -2.85
N ASP A 189 6.40 -0.57 -1.63
CA ASP A 189 5.18 -0.89 -0.89
C ASP A 189 4.03 0.06 -1.20
N ARG A 190 2.82 -0.49 -1.11
CA ARG A 190 1.55 0.22 -1.34
C ARG A 190 1.18 1.15 -0.18
N GLY A 191 1.49 0.74 1.05
CA GLY A 191 1.01 1.34 2.29
C GLY A 191 1.57 2.74 2.61
N VAL A 192 1.40 3.13 3.86
CA VAL A 192 1.91 4.37 4.46
C VAL A 192 3.35 4.16 4.92
N LEU A 193 3.56 3.18 5.79
CA LEU A 193 4.85 2.72 6.27
C LEU A 193 4.85 1.19 6.32
N THR A 194 6.00 0.58 6.06
CA THR A 194 6.25 -0.85 6.29
C THR A 194 7.30 -0.99 7.37
N LEU A 195 6.98 -1.69 8.45
CA LEU A 195 7.92 -2.00 9.53
C LEU A 195 8.37 -3.45 9.42
N VAL A 196 9.67 -3.70 9.33
CA VAL A 196 10.24 -5.04 9.18
C VAL A 196 11.14 -5.39 10.36
N ALA A 197 10.78 -6.45 11.09
CA ALA A 197 11.63 -7.11 12.08
C ALA A 197 12.07 -8.48 11.53
N SER A 198 13.28 -8.93 11.88
CA SER A 198 13.82 -10.24 11.46
C SER A 198 14.75 -10.79 12.53
N ASP A 199 14.82 -12.12 12.63
CA ASP A 199 15.78 -12.79 13.51
C ASP A 199 17.21 -12.79 12.96
N GLU A 200 17.36 -12.64 11.65
CA GLU A 200 18.65 -12.54 10.95
C GLU A 200 19.01 -11.11 10.56
N VAL A 201 20.31 -10.80 10.56
CA VAL A 201 20.87 -9.51 10.11
C VAL A 201 20.78 -9.36 8.59
N ALA A 202 21.03 -10.46 7.86
CA ALA A 202 21.11 -10.47 6.41
C ALA A 202 19.74 -10.62 5.73
N GLY A 203 19.71 -10.37 4.41
CA GLY A 203 18.59 -10.68 3.54
C GLY A 203 17.80 -9.47 3.06
N LEU A 204 17.40 -8.55 3.95
CA LEU A 204 16.68 -7.34 3.51
C LEU A 204 17.66 -6.33 2.92
N GLN A 205 17.45 -5.93 1.66
CA GLN A 205 18.24 -4.90 0.99
C GLN A 205 17.36 -3.76 0.51
N ALA A 206 17.84 -2.53 0.66
CA ALA A 206 17.17 -1.31 0.24
C ALA A 206 18.06 -0.55 -0.76
N LEU A 207 17.46 -0.02 -1.83
CA LEU A 207 18.17 0.84 -2.77
C LEU A 207 18.39 2.21 -2.12
N LEU A 208 19.64 2.60 -1.90
CA LEU A 208 19.98 3.90 -1.36
C LEU A 208 19.72 4.97 -2.42
N GLN A 209 18.77 5.85 -2.13
CA GLN A 209 18.37 6.86 -3.10
C GLN A 209 19.41 7.98 -3.20
N PRO A 210 19.64 8.55 -4.41
CA PRO A 210 20.48 9.72 -4.56
C PRO A 210 19.94 10.91 -3.74
N PRO A 211 20.82 11.82 -3.27
CA PRO A 211 20.42 13.09 -2.71
C PRO A 211 19.38 13.75 -3.61
N ARG A 212 18.36 14.37 -3.02
CA ARG A 212 17.47 15.21 -3.81
C ARG A 212 18.32 16.32 -4.42
N ARG A 213 18.32 16.43 -5.75
CA ARG A 213 18.67 17.69 -6.39
C ARG A 213 17.55 18.65 -6.04
N ASP A 214 17.76 19.42 -4.99
CA ASP A 214 16.97 20.61 -4.76
C ASP A 214 17.09 21.45 -6.03
N ALA A 215 15.97 21.68 -6.70
CA ALA A 215 15.94 22.57 -7.83
C ALA A 215 16.31 23.96 -7.28
N ARG A 216 17.51 24.44 -7.60
CA ARG A 216 17.87 25.83 -7.35
C ARG A 216 16.77 26.69 -7.97
N ALA A 217 16.41 27.78 -7.29
CA ALA A 217 15.33 28.66 -7.73
C ALA A 217 15.57 29.29 -9.13
N ASP A 218 16.81 29.22 -9.63
CA ASP A 218 17.25 29.64 -10.96
C ASP A 218 17.06 28.58 -12.07
N GLY A 219 16.62 27.37 -11.74
CA GLY A 219 16.45 26.26 -12.70
C GLY A 219 17.77 25.64 -13.20
N SER A 220 18.93 26.06 -12.68
CA SER A 220 20.23 25.49 -13.03
C SER A 220 20.40 24.09 -12.46
N ALA A 221 20.90 23.17 -13.28
CA ALA A 221 21.26 21.84 -12.80
C ALA A 221 22.50 21.95 -11.91
N ALA A 222 22.34 21.65 -10.62
CA ALA A 222 23.48 21.48 -9.73
C ALA A 222 24.42 20.41 -10.31
N GLY A 223 25.72 20.72 -10.36
CA GLY A 223 26.77 19.79 -10.77
C GLY A 223 26.81 18.53 -9.88
N PRO A 224 27.55 17.49 -10.29
CA PRO A 224 27.70 16.30 -9.46
C PRO A 224 28.28 16.70 -8.09
N SER A 225 27.54 16.41 -7.03
CA SER A 225 28.04 16.55 -5.66
C SER A 225 29.03 15.42 -5.40
N GLU A 226 30.24 15.77 -4.97
CA GLU A 226 31.31 14.80 -4.64
C GLU A 226 30.92 13.86 -3.48
N ASN A 227 29.89 14.20 -2.71
CA ASN A 227 29.33 13.38 -1.63
C ASN A 227 28.29 12.34 -2.12
N GLY A 228 28.26 12.03 -3.42
CA GLY A 228 27.28 11.13 -4.05
C GLY A 228 27.57 9.62 -3.97
N ALA A 229 28.67 9.19 -3.35
CA ALA A 229 29.04 7.77 -3.26
C ALA A 229 27.96 6.93 -2.52
N GLY A 230 27.57 5.78 -3.07
CA GLY A 230 26.47 4.95 -2.55
C GLY A 230 25.08 5.28 -3.12
N ALA A 231 24.92 6.32 -3.93
CA ALA A 231 23.65 6.68 -4.53
C ALA A 231 23.29 5.76 -5.72
N GLY A 232 22.19 5.02 -5.60
CA GLY A 232 21.78 4.00 -6.58
C GLY A 232 22.34 2.60 -6.30
N GLU A 233 23.03 2.41 -5.18
CA GLU A 233 23.53 1.10 -4.74
C GLU A 233 22.51 0.38 -3.83
N TRP A 234 22.52 -0.95 -3.88
CA TRP A 234 21.80 -1.80 -2.95
C TRP A 234 22.58 -1.93 -1.65
N ALA A 235 21.99 -1.50 -0.54
CA ALA A 235 22.58 -1.66 0.80
C ALA A 235 21.78 -2.65 1.64
N ASP A 236 22.49 -3.49 2.40
CA ASP A 236 21.87 -4.32 3.44
C ASP A 236 21.25 -3.45 4.53
N VAL A 237 20.05 -3.85 4.98
CA VAL A 237 19.33 -3.22 6.08
C VAL A 237 19.67 -3.99 7.35
N PRO A 238 20.44 -3.43 8.30
CA PRO A 238 21.05 -4.19 9.39
C PRO A 238 20.04 -4.51 10.51
N LEU A 239 19.25 -5.57 10.30
CA LEU A 239 18.24 -6.09 11.23
C LEU A 239 18.85 -6.97 12.34
N GLY A 240 18.00 -7.64 13.10
CA GLY A 240 18.34 -8.49 14.24
C GLY A 240 17.53 -8.11 15.50
N PRO A 241 17.88 -8.69 16.67
CA PRO A 241 17.21 -8.39 17.94
C PRO A 241 17.18 -6.89 18.26
N ARG A 242 16.03 -6.40 18.73
CA ARG A 242 15.76 -4.98 19.01
C ARG A 242 15.87 -4.03 17.81
N ARG A 243 15.90 -4.52 16.57
CA ARG A 243 16.01 -3.69 15.37
C ARG A 243 14.82 -3.86 14.43
N VAL A 244 14.22 -2.73 14.06
CA VAL A 244 13.06 -2.68 13.15
C VAL A 244 13.36 -1.70 12.02
N ALA A 245 13.39 -2.17 10.79
CA ALA A 245 13.47 -1.29 9.63
C ALA A 245 12.13 -0.57 9.43
N VAL A 246 12.17 0.71 9.10
CA VAL A 246 11.02 1.50 8.65
C VAL A 246 11.27 1.85 7.20
N LEU A 247 10.41 1.35 6.30
CA LEU A 247 10.39 1.71 4.89
C LEU A 247 9.17 2.57 4.62
N ALA A 248 9.34 3.61 3.82
CA ALA A 248 8.22 4.43 3.39
C ALA A 248 7.48 3.81 2.20
N GLY A 249 6.15 3.76 2.31
CA GLY A 249 5.28 3.29 1.24
C GLY A 249 4.76 4.41 0.34
N TYR A 250 4.18 4.01 -0.79
CA TYR A 250 3.69 4.93 -1.81
C TYR A 250 2.54 5.82 -1.32
N SER A 251 1.66 5.33 -0.45
CA SER A 251 0.53 6.13 0.04
C SER A 251 0.99 7.33 0.87
N LEU A 252 2.05 7.17 1.68
CA LEU A 252 2.65 8.29 2.41
C LEU A 252 3.36 9.26 1.47
N SER A 253 4.12 8.73 0.50
CA SER A 253 4.74 9.56 -0.55
C SER A 253 3.70 10.41 -1.29
N TYR A 254 2.54 9.84 -1.61
CA TYR A 254 1.45 10.57 -2.29
C TYR A 254 0.86 11.65 -1.38
N ALA A 255 0.48 11.29 -0.14
CA ALA A 255 -0.10 12.22 0.82
C ALA A 255 0.83 13.41 1.14
N LEU A 256 2.15 13.19 1.17
CA LEU A 256 3.15 14.23 1.36
C LEU A 256 3.59 14.90 0.03
N GLY A 257 2.81 14.79 -1.04
CA GLY A 257 3.08 15.49 -2.32
C GLY A 257 4.42 15.13 -2.96
N GLY A 258 4.97 13.96 -2.66
CA GLY A 258 6.31 13.54 -3.09
C GLY A 258 7.47 14.21 -2.34
N LEU A 259 7.26 14.84 -1.18
CA LEU A 259 8.33 15.33 -0.30
C LEU A 259 9.19 14.22 0.31
N LEU A 260 8.62 13.02 0.40
CA LEU A 260 9.27 11.77 0.75
C LEU A 260 9.12 10.81 -0.45
N ARG A 261 10.10 9.93 -0.70
CA ARG A 261 10.05 8.91 -1.78
C ARG A 261 9.78 7.54 -1.16
N PRO A 262 8.96 6.66 -1.78
CA PRO A 262 8.88 5.27 -1.33
C PRO A 262 10.23 4.59 -1.55
N ASN A 263 10.60 3.62 -0.72
CA ASN A 263 11.86 2.89 -0.89
C ASN A 263 11.69 1.66 -1.78
N LEU A 264 12.60 1.49 -2.76
CA LEU A 264 12.70 0.26 -3.54
C LEU A 264 13.55 -0.73 -2.74
N HIS A 265 12.96 -1.86 -2.37
CA HIS A 265 13.62 -2.88 -1.55
C HIS A 265 13.41 -4.29 -2.11
N ARG A 266 14.31 -5.21 -1.74
CA ARG A 266 14.33 -6.61 -2.18
C ARG A 266 14.75 -7.51 -1.01
N VAL A 267 14.55 -8.82 -1.15
CA VAL A 267 15.08 -9.81 -0.19
C VAL A 267 16.00 -10.78 -0.92
N THR A 268 17.27 -10.83 -0.50
CA THR A 268 18.22 -11.87 -0.90
C THR A 268 18.02 -13.13 -0.03
N PRO A 269 18.35 -14.33 -0.56
CA PRO A 269 18.35 -15.56 0.24
C PRO A 269 19.24 -15.43 1.49
N PRO A 270 18.90 -16.10 2.61
CA PRO A 270 19.82 -16.24 3.72
C PRO A 270 21.07 -17.00 3.26
N GLY A 271 22.25 -16.59 3.76
CA GLY A 271 23.51 -17.22 3.38
C GLY A 271 23.54 -18.72 3.68
N SER A 272 24.15 -19.49 2.77
CA SER A 272 24.22 -20.96 2.80
C SER A 272 25.26 -21.51 3.82
N GLY A 273 25.49 -20.81 4.92
CA GLY A 273 26.40 -21.24 5.98
C GLY A 273 25.91 -22.52 6.65
N ALA A 274 26.84 -23.41 7.00
CA ALA A 274 26.52 -24.64 7.72
C ALA A 274 25.81 -24.32 9.04
N GLY A 275 24.56 -24.78 9.21
CA GLY A 275 23.71 -24.46 10.36
C GLY A 275 22.71 -23.32 10.15
N SER A 276 22.68 -22.67 8.98
CA SER A 276 21.67 -21.65 8.63
C SER A 276 20.25 -22.23 8.69
N SER A 277 19.47 -21.82 9.69
CA SER A 277 18.10 -22.30 9.89
C SER A 277 17.08 -21.67 8.92
N GLY A 278 17.54 -20.94 7.90
CA GLY A 278 16.72 -20.01 7.12
C GLY A 278 16.41 -18.73 7.91
N ARG A 279 15.84 -17.72 7.24
CA ARG A 279 15.54 -16.40 7.80
C ARG A 279 14.04 -16.26 8.04
N VAL A 280 13.63 -15.64 9.16
CA VAL A 280 12.21 -15.31 9.40
C VAL A 280 12.05 -13.81 9.59
N SER A 281 10.96 -13.24 9.07
CA SER A 281 10.64 -11.83 9.25
C SER A 281 9.16 -11.56 9.44
N LEU A 282 8.88 -10.58 10.29
CA LEU A 282 7.59 -9.92 10.41
C LEU A 282 7.65 -8.61 9.62
N ALA A 283 6.78 -8.43 8.63
CA ALA A 283 6.59 -7.18 7.91
C ALA A 283 5.17 -6.65 8.17
N TYR A 284 5.05 -5.49 8.80
CA TYR A 284 3.76 -4.85 9.09
C TYR A 284 3.55 -3.63 8.19
N GLU A 285 2.57 -3.72 7.30
CA GLU A 285 2.15 -2.62 6.42
C GLU A 285 1.04 -1.81 7.10
N LEU A 286 1.37 -0.59 7.53
CA LEU A 286 0.42 0.41 7.98
C LEU A 286 -0.33 0.99 6.77
N CYS A 287 -1.66 0.92 6.75
CA CYS A 287 -2.49 1.40 5.64
C CYS A 287 -3.41 2.56 6.03
N PHE A 288 -3.73 3.43 5.06
CA PHE A 288 -4.90 4.30 5.18
C PHE A 288 -6.18 3.45 5.19
N ARG A 289 -7.23 3.95 5.85
CA ARG A 289 -8.53 3.26 5.85
C ARG A 289 -9.08 3.13 4.42
N PRO A 290 -9.89 2.12 4.09
CA PRO A 290 -10.27 1.85 2.69
C PRO A 290 -11.10 2.97 2.05
N ALA A 291 -11.84 3.73 2.87
CA ALA A 291 -12.66 4.88 2.46
C ALA A 291 -11.98 6.24 2.64
N ALA A 292 -10.67 6.30 2.92
CA ALA A 292 -9.99 7.59 3.05
C ALA A 292 -10.01 8.35 1.72
N LEU A 293 -10.15 9.68 1.80
CA LEU A 293 -9.87 10.60 0.71
C LEU A 293 -8.51 11.22 1.00
N VAL A 294 -7.49 10.81 0.24
CA VAL A 294 -6.11 11.30 0.37
C VAL A 294 -6.00 12.55 -0.51
N ASP A 295 -6.03 13.72 0.13
CA ASP A 295 -5.82 15.02 -0.51
C ASP A 295 -4.47 15.60 -0.06
N PRO A 296 -3.41 15.53 -0.90
CA PRO A 296 -2.10 16.06 -0.54
C PRO A 296 -2.08 17.58 -0.36
N ALA A 297 -2.99 18.33 -0.99
CA ALA A 297 -3.09 19.78 -0.79
C ALA A 297 -3.69 20.12 0.58
N ALA A 298 -4.66 19.33 1.05
CA ALA A 298 -5.17 19.43 2.41
C ALA A 298 -4.13 18.98 3.45
N VAL A 299 -3.45 17.84 3.24
CA VAL A 299 -2.41 17.32 4.14
C VAL A 299 -1.27 18.32 4.34
N LEU A 300 -0.80 18.92 3.24
CA LEU A 300 0.31 19.86 3.26
C LEU A 300 -0.11 21.31 3.58
N ARG A 301 -1.38 21.58 3.93
CA ARG A 301 -1.89 22.95 4.13
C ARG A 301 -1.04 23.78 5.10
N GLU A 302 -0.58 23.17 6.17
CA GLU A 302 0.21 23.79 7.24
C GLU A 302 1.67 23.30 7.28
N ALA A 303 2.09 22.49 6.30
CA ALA A 303 3.45 21.95 6.24
C ALA A 303 4.51 23.05 6.07
N ALA A 304 5.63 22.89 6.78
CA ALA A 304 6.77 23.79 6.76
C ALA A 304 7.50 23.79 5.40
N THR A 305 7.60 22.63 4.75
CA THR A 305 8.16 22.49 3.39
C THR A 305 7.05 22.25 2.36
N ARG A 306 7.18 22.88 1.19
CA ARG A 306 6.30 22.65 0.03
C ARG A 306 7.00 21.79 -1.02
N PRO A 307 6.28 20.89 -1.72
CA PRO A 307 6.84 20.15 -2.84
C PRO A 307 7.15 21.10 -4.01
N ALA A 308 8.25 20.83 -4.72
CA ALA A 308 8.68 21.62 -5.88
C ALA A 308 7.77 21.51 -7.11
N ARG A 309 6.82 20.55 -7.10
CA ARG A 309 5.74 20.41 -8.08
C ARG A 309 4.41 20.52 -7.35
N ALA A 310 3.37 20.97 -8.05
CA ALA A 310 2.02 21.00 -7.50
C ALA A 310 1.62 19.60 -6.97
N PRO A 311 0.99 19.52 -5.77
CA PRO A 311 0.51 18.25 -5.23
C PRO A 311 -0.47 17.54 -6.18
N GLY A 312 -0.54 16.21 -6.07
CA GLY A 312 -1.55 15.42 -6.77
C GLY A 312 -2.98 15.78 -6.33
N ARG A 313 -3.97 15.47 -7.18
CA ARG A 313 -5.40 15.63 -6.85
C ARG A 313 -5.82 14.77 -5.65
N ALA A 314 -6.93 15.12 -5.01
CA ALA A 314 -7.56 14.23 -4.05
C ALA A 314 -7.94 12.88 -4.70
N LEU A 315 -7.61 11.77 -4.06
CA LEU A 315 -7.93 10.41 -4.49
C LEU A 315 -8.47 9.57 -3.33
N HIS A 316 -9.47 8.74 -3.58
CA HIS A 316 -9.81 7.67 -2.64
C HIS A 316 -8.70 6.61 -2.58
N THR A 317 -8.55 5.92 -1.44
CA THR A 317 -7.55 4.85 -1.27
C THR A 317 -7.58 3.83 -2.41
N SER A 318 -8.76 3.43 -2.90
CA SER A 318 -8.92 2.54 -4.06
C SER A 318 -8.29 3.11 -5.34
N GLN A 319 -8.59 4.36 -5.68
CA GLN A 319 -8.02 5.05 -6.86
C GLN A 319 -6.51 5.26 -6.72
N LEU A 320 -6.01 5.45 -5.50
CA LEU A 320 -4.58 5.53 -5.22
C LEU A 320 -3.88 4.17 -5.44
N MET A 321 -4.53 3.05 -5.12
CA MET A 321 -4.03 1.70 -5.42
C MET A 321 -4.08 1.37 -6.92
N GLU A 322 -5.07 1.88 -7.65
CA GLU A 322 -5.11 1.81 -9.12
C GLU A 322 -3.93 2.60 -9.72
N LEU A 323 -3.72 3.84 -9.29
CA LEU A 323 -2.60 4.68 -9.73
C LEU A 323 -1.24 4.03 -9.42
N PHE A 324 -1.08 3.45 -8.23
CA PHE A 324 0.12 2.69 -7.88
C PHE A 324 0.36 1.55 -8.86
N SER A 325 -0.66 0.74 -9.13
CA SER A 325 -0.56 -0.43 -10.02
C SER A 325 -0.18 -0.06 -11.45
N LEU A 326 -0.61 1.12 -11.94
CA LEU A 326 -0.22 1.68 -13.23
C LEU A 326 1.22 2.23 -13.27
N THR A 327 1.70 2.79 -12.16
CA THR A 327 2.99 3.51 -12.09
C THR A 327 4.14 2.67 -11.53
N HIS A 328 3.84 1.54 -10.89
CA HIS A 328 4.82 0.66 -10.24
C HIS A 328 4.71 -0.78 -10.76
N PRO A 329 4.92 -1.04 -12.08
CA PRO A 329 4.78 -2.38 -12.67
C PRO A 329 5.74 -3.41 -12.07
N ARG A 330 6.85 -2.98 -11.43
CA ARG A 330 7.76 -3.86 -10.68
C ARG A 330 7.25 -4.27 -9.30
N SER A 331 6.19 -3.66 -8.76
CA SER A 331 5.53 -4.09 -7.51
C SER A 331 4.46 -5.18 -7.75
N ILE A 332 4.60 -5.91 -8.85
CA ILE A 332 3.91 -7.17 -9.08
C ILE A 332 4.76 -8.27 -8.44
N ASN A 333 4.10 -9.17 -7.72
CA ASN A 333 4.65 -10.20 -6.83
C ASN A 333 5.41 -11.34 -7.54
N GLY A 334 6.23 -11.05 -8.56
CA GLY A 334 6.99 -12.05 -9.31
C GLY A 334 7.99 -12.78 -8.42
N ALA A 335 7.82 -14.10 -8.30
CA ALA A 335 8.82 -14.99 -7.72
C ALA A 335 9.86 -15.41 -8.77
N GLY A 336 11.06 -15.80 -8.34
CA GLY A 336 12.02 -16.52 -9.17
C GLY A 336 12.71 -15.72 -10.28
N VAL A 337 12.80 -14.40 -10.17
CA VAL A 337 13.57 -13.58 -11.13
C VAL A 337 15.04 -13.54 -10.71
N THR A 338 15.96 -13.87 -11.63
CA THR A 338 17.40 -13.73 -11.42
C THR A 338 17.81 -12.26 -11.44
N ILE A 339 18.91 -11.91 -10.77
CA ILE A 339 19.41 -10.53 -10.75
C ILE A 339 19.69 -10.02 -12.18
N ALA A 340 20.30 -10.85 -13.04
CA ALA A 340 20.58 -10.52 -14.43
C ALA A 340 19.32 -10.24 -15.28
N ALA A 341 18.21 -10.99 -15.05
CA ALA A 341 16.95 -10.75 -15.76
C ALA A 341 16.28 -9.43 -15.33
N LEU A 342 16.48 -9.00 -14.07
CA LEU A 342 16.05 -7.69 -13.60
C LEU A 342 16.89 -6.57 -14.19
N GLU A 343 18.22 -6.71 -14.22
CA GLU A 343 19.12 -5.70 -14.79
C GLU A 343 18.84 -5.45 -16.29
N ALA A 344 18.55 -6.51 -17.06
CA ALA A 344 18.12 -6.39 -18.46
C ALA A 344 16.76 -5.67 -18.60
N ALA A 345 15.79 -5.98 -17.74
CA ALA A 345 14.49 -5.30 -17.72
C ALA A 345 14.61 -3.83 -17.26
N ASP A 346 15.59 -3.52 -16.40
CA ASP A 346 15.87 -2.18 -15.91
C ASP A 346 16.40 -1.26 -17.02
N THR A 347 17.33 -1.75 -17.84
CA THR A 347 17.81 -1.04 -19.04
C THR A 347 16.66 -0.73 -20.01
N LEU A 348 15.77 -1.71 -20.25
CA LEU A 348 14.63 -1.54 -21.15
C LEU A 348 13.57 -0.55 -20.61
N ALA A 349 13.27 -0.61 -19.31
CA ALA A 349 12.33 0.29 -18.66
C ALA A 349 12.86 1.74 -18.59
N ALA A 350 14.16 1.93 -18.39
CA ALA A 350 14.79 3.26 -18.43
C ALA A 350 14.69 3.88 -19.83
N ALA A 351 14.91 3.10 -20.89
CA ALA A 351 14.75 3.55 -22.28
C ALA A 351 13.29 3.95 -22.58
N ALA A 352 12.31 3.15 -22.13
CA ALA A 352 10.88 3.47 -22.30
C ALA A 352 10.45 4.73 -21.50
N GLY A 353 10.97 4.90 -20.28
CA GLY A 353 10.72 6.09 -19.46
C GLY A 353 11.29 7.38 -20.07
N ALA A 354 12.46 7.31 -20.71
CA ALA A 354 13.04 8.45 -21.43
C ALA A 354 12.19 8.86 -22.65
N ALA A 355 11.68 7.88 -23.40
CA ALA A 355 10.78 8.11 -24.54
C ALA A 355 9.44 8.74 -24.11
N ALA A 356 8.84 8.26 -23.02
CA ALA A 356 7.59 8.81 -22.48
C ALA A 356 7.74 10.24 -21.92
N CYS A 357 8.94 10.64 -21.50
CA CYS A 357 9.26 11.99 -21.02
C CYS A 357 9.65 12.98 -22.13
N GLY A 358 9.60 12.58 -23.41
CA GLY A 358 9.87 13.48 -24.55
C GLY A 358 11.33 13.92 -24.68
N MET A 359 12.28 13.27 -23.98
CA MET A 359 13.70 13.56 -24.12
C MET A 359 14.27 12.78 -25.30
N GLY A 360 14.13 13.35 -26.51
CA GLY A 360 14.85 12.87 -27.69
C GLY A 360 16.37 12.91 -27.45
N PRO A 361 17.14 11.95 -28.02
CA PRO A 361 18.58 11.89 -27.81
C PRO A 361 19.25 13.16 -28.35
N LYS A 362 20.02 13.85 -27.50
CA LYS A 362 20.88 14.95 -27.94
C LYS A 362 21.93 14.39 -28.89
N GLN A 363 21.82 14.72 -30.17
CA GLN A 363 22.90 14.54 -31.12
C GLN A 363 24.09 15.39 -30.67
N THR A 364 25.18 14.74 -30.28
CA THR A 364 26.47 15.38 -30.07
C THR A 364 27.04 15.73 -31.44
N GLY A 365 27.08 17.02 -31.78
CA GLY A 365 27.64 17.48 -33.05
C GLY A 365 29.16 17.27 -33.11
N GLY A 366 29.61 16.37 -33.98
CA GLY A 366 30.99 16.31 -34.46
C GLY A 366 31.11 17.08 -35.77
N ALA A 367 32.14 17.94 -35.89
CA ALA A 367 32.33 18.77 -37.07
C ALA A 367 33.23 18.09 -38.12
N ALA A 368 32.75 17.99 -39.36
CA ALA A 368 33.54 17.81 -40.58
C ALA A 368 32.72 18.38 -41.76
N GLY A 369 33.38 19.09 -42.70
CA GLY A 369 32.70 19.86 -43.75
C GLY A 369 32.69 19.20 -45.13
N GLY A 370 31.90 19.77 -46.06
CA GLY A 370 31.81 19.35 -47.46
C GLY A 370 30.43 19.70 -48.06
N PRO A 371 30.32 20.29 -49.26
CA PRO A 371 29.12 21.05 -49.64
C PRO A 371 28.09 20.28 -50.50
N GLY A 372 26.81 20.66 -50.37
CA GLY A 372 25.73 20.21 -51.25
C GLY A 372 24.37 20.88 -50.97
N ARG A 373 23.95 21.80 -51.85
CA ARG A 373 22.57 22.32 -52.05
C ARG A 373 22.18 22.02 -53.52
N PRO A 374 20.91 22.17 -53.99
CA PRO A 374 19.70 22.72 -53.34
C PRO A 374 18.63 21.59 -53.14
N VAL A 375 17.28 21.72 -53.08
CA VAL A 375 16.28 22.78 -53.36
C VAL A 375 15.00 22.59 -52.50
N SER A 376 14.14 23.62 -52.46
CA SER A 376 12.65 23.58 -52.30
C SER A 376 11.98 23.25 -50.95
N ALA A 377 10.93 24.04 -50.68
CA ALA A 377 10.01 24.02 -49.51
C ALA A 377 8.61 23.47 -49.95
N PRO A 378 7.45 23.64 -49.25
CA PRO A 378 7.16 24.22 -47.92
C PRO A 378 6.44 23.22 -46.95
N LEU A 379 6.43 23.37 -45.63
CA LEU A 379 5.82 24.42 -44.78
C LEU A 379 4.28 24.54 -44.90
N LEU A 380 3.55 23.80 -44.06
CA LEU A 380 2.32 24.29 -43.42
C LEU A 380 2.53 24.24 -41.90
N GLY A 381 2.50 25.41 -41.25
CA GLY A 381 2.21 25.49 -39.83
C GLY A 381 0.75 25.92 -39.63
N TRP A 382 0.27 25.94 -38.39
CA TRP A 382 -0.81 26.86 -37.97
C TRP A 382 -0.43 27.50 -36.63
N ARG A 383 -0.82 28.77 -36.46
CA ARG A 383 -0.42 29.61 -35.32
C ARG A 383 -1.43 29.51 -34.17
N ARG A 384 -0.98 29.97 -33.00
CA ARG A 384 -1.82 30.46 -31.90
C ARG A 384 -2.80 31.53 -32.40
N GLY A 385 -4.01 31.52 -31.85
CA GLY A 385 -4.87 32.70 -31.70
C GLY A 385 -5.14 32.94 -30.22
N ALA A 386 -5.13 34.21 -29.80
CA ALA A 386 -5.49 34.64 -28.46
C ALA A 386 -6.14 36.03 -28.56
N GLU A 387 -7.25 36.23 -27.85
CA GLU A 387 -7.94 37.48 -27.47
C GLU A 387 -9.09 37.02 -26.53
N ALA A 388 -9.32 37.55 -25.32
CA ALA A 388 -9.62 38.93 -24.91
C ALA A 388 -11.05 39.34 -25.39
N GLU A 389 -11.98 39.88 -24.60
CA GLU A 389 -12.03 40.39 -23.20
C GLU A 389 -13.41 40.11 -22.55
N GLY A 390 -13.65 40.56 -21.30
CA GLY A 390 -14.99 40.57 -20.68
C GLY A 390 -14.98 40.96 -19.19
N GLU A 391 -15.31 42.21 -18.88
CA GLU A 391 -15.25 42.79 -17.52
C GLU A 391 -16.48 42.51 -16.63
N GLY A 392 -16.32 42.78 -15.32
CA GLY A 392 -17.41 42.97 -14.34
C GLY A 392 -17.42 41.92 -13.20
N GLY A 393 -17.58 42.28 -11.92
CA GLY A 393 -17.73 43.60 -11.30
C GLY A 393 -18.54 43.53 -10.00
N GLY A 394 -17.91 43.79 -8.84
CA GLY A 394 -18.55 43.81 -7.50
C GLY A 394 -18.59 42.44 -6.79
N GLY A 395 -18.43 42.32 -5.46
CA GLY A 395 -18.24 43.33 -4.41
C GLY A 395 -19.33 43.25 -3.33
N GLY A 396 -19.05 42.70 -2.14
CA GLY A 396 -20.11 42.62 -1.11
C GLY A 396 -19.85 41.85 0.20
N LYS A 397 -19.14 42.49 1.13
CA LYS A 397 -19.38 42.50 2.60
C LYS A 397 -19.38 41.19 3.43
N ALA A 398 -18.51 41.20 4.43
CA ALA A 398 -18.59 40.36 5.62
C ALA A 398 -19.82 40.65 6.50
N ARG A 399 -20.20 39.69 7.35
CA ARG A 399 -20.88 39.98 8.62
C ARG A 399 -20.44 39.05 9.75
N ARG A 400 -19.65 39.63 10.67
CA ARG A 400 -19.36 39.12 12.01
C ARG A 400 -20.54 39.48 12.92
N LEU A 401 -21.03 38.55 13.74
CA LEU A 401 -21.90 38.87 14.88
C LEU A 401 -21.52 38.03 16.09
N THR A 402 -21.47 38.69 17.25
CA THR A 402 -21.02 38.19 18.55
C THR A 402 -22.14 38.34 19.58
N ARG A 403 -22.38 37.33 20.41
CA ARG A 403 -22.94 37.40 21.78
C ARG A 403 -22.88 35.98 22.39
N GLU A 404 -22.18 35.67 23.48
CA GLU A 404 -22.24 36.10 24.89
C GLU A 404 -23.47 35.60 25.69
N GLY A 405 -23.18 35.00 26.87
CA GLY A 405 -24.12 34.58 27.92
C GLY A 405 -24.55 33.11 27.85
N GLY A 406 -24.41 32.24 28.87
CA GLY A 406 -23.75 32.35 30.19
C GLY A 406 -24.66 31.91 31.35
N ARG A 407 -24.14 31.01 32.22
CA ARG A 407 -24.71 30.54 33.52
C ARG A 407 -25.97 29.66 33.47
N ASP A 408 -26.30 28.80 34.43
CA ASP A 408 -25.59 28.09 35.53
C ASP A 408 -26.53 26.94 36.02
N GLY A 409 -26.05 25.96 36.80
CA GLY A 409 -26.92 25.18 37.72
C GLY A 409 -27.11 23.66 37.51
N ARG A 410 -26.25 22.87 38.18
CA ARG A 410 -26.54 21.58 38.84
C ARG A 410 -26.37 21.80 40.37
N PRO A 411 -26.62 20.85 41.31
CA PRO A 411 -27.08 19.44 41.22
C PRO A 411 -28.47 19.28 41.92
N ALA A 412 -28.94 18.22 42.62
CA ALA A 412 -28.40 16.91 43.06
C ALA A 412 -29.52 15.89 43.41
N ASP A 413 -29.22 14.58 43.30
CA ASP A 413 -29.53 13.41 44.15
C ASP A 413 -30.97 13.17 44.74
N VAL A 414 -31.42 12.02 45.31
CA VAL A 414 -30.83 10.71 45.70
C VAL A 414 -31.92 9.58 45.68
N ALA A 415 -31.51 8.29 45.66
CA ALA A 415 -32.21 7.06 46.16
C ALA A 415 -33.62 6.65 45.60
N SER A 416 -33.93 5.42 45.16
CA SER A 416 -33.72 4.01 45.62
C SER A 416 -34.75 3.45 46.63
N ALA A 417 -35.58 2.48 46.20
CA ALA A 417 -35.73 1.11 46.79
C ALA A 417 -37.14 0.43 46.65
N VAL A 418 -37.14 -0.76 46.01
CA VAL A 418 -37.84 -2.04 46.34
C VAL A 418 -39.37 -2.09 46.64
N GLY A 419 -40.09 -2.99 45.94
CA GLY A 419 -41.37 -3.58 46.44
C GLY A 419 -42.26 -4.31 45.42
N ALA A 420 -42.29 -5.65 45.45
CA ALA A 420 -43.30 -6.55 44.83
C ALA A 420 -43.51 -7.73 45.82
N PRO A 421 -44.68 -8.44 45.91
CA PRO A 421 -45.32 -9.17 44.79
C PRO A 421 -46.87 -9.35 44.81
N ASN A 422 -47.50 -9.69 43.67
CA ASN A 422 -48.32 -10.92 43.46
C ASN A 422 -49.04 -10.95 42.08
N GLN A 423 -49.12 -12.16 41.51
CA GLN A 423 -49.98 -12.61 40.38
C GLN A 423 -51.03 -13.61 40.96
N PRO A 424 -52.14 -14.04 40.29
CA PRO A 424 -52.23 -14.55 38.89
C PRO A 424 -53.64 -14.32 38.22
N PRO A 425 -54.15 -15.08 37.21
CA PRO A 425 -53.57 -16.10 36.32
C PRO A 425 -53.77 -15.73 34.81
N PRO A 426 -53.93 -16.62 33.79
CA PRO A 426 -53.20 -16.46 32.54
C PRO A 426 -54.07 -16.16 31.30
N HIS A 427 -53.81 -15.06 30.60
CA HIS A 427 -54.35 -14.87 29.25
C HIS A 427 -53.43 -15.50 28.20
N ALA A 428 -54.02 -16.39 27.39
CA ALA A 428 -53.34 -17.15 26.36
C ALA A 428 -52.71 -16.24 25.30
N GLN A 429 -51.49 -16.59 24.87
CA GLN A 429 -50.80 -15.91 23.78
C GLN A 429 -51.55 -16.14 22.46
N PRO A 430 -51.97 -15.09 21.72
CA PRO A 430 -52.18 -15.23 20.29
C PRO A 430 -50.80 -15.44 19.65
N GLN A 431 -50.54 -16.65 19.17
CA GLN A 431 -49.37 -16.92 18.34
C GLN A 431 -49.40 -15.98 17.12
N PRO A 432 -48.34 -15.23 16.80
CA PRO A 432 -48.23 -14.62 15.49
C PRO A 432 -48.13 -15.75 14.47
N GLN A 433 -49.21 -15.96 13.72
CA GLN A 433 -49.28 -16.95 12.66
C GLN A 433 -48.11 -16.71 11.70
N GLN A 434 -47.39 -17.78 11.36
CA GLN A 434 -46.43 -17.76 10.25
C GLN A 434 -47.20 -17.61 8.95
N LEU A 435 -47.52 -16.37 8.58
CA LEU A 435 -47.82 -16.03 7.21
C LEU A 435 -46.57 -16.34 6.39
N GLN A 436 -46.64 -17.40 5.59
CA GLN A 436 -45.67 -17.68 4.56
C GLN A 436 -45.80 -16.58 3.51
N GLU A 437 -45.06 -15.50 3.67
CA GLU A 437 -44.84 -14.52 2.61
C GLU A 437 -44.07 -15.21 1.48
N GLN A 438 -44.83 -15.71 0.52
CA GLN A 438 -44.32 -16.04 -0.81
C GLN A 438 -43.58 -14.81 -1.34
N PRO A 439 -42.39 -14.95 -1.94
CA PRO A 439 -41.64 -13.80 -2.44
C PRO A 439 -42.45 -13.05 -3.51
N GLN A 440 -43.04 -11.91 -3.14
CA GLN A 440 -43.63 -11.02 -4.12
C GLN A 440 -42.52 -10.52 -5.06
N PRO A 441 -42.75 -10.48 -6.39
CA PRO A 441 -41.73 -10.06 -7.33
C PRO A 441 -41.35 -8.60 -7.07
N GLN A 442 -40.10 -8.39 -6.64
CA GLN A 442 -39.55 -7.06 -6.40
C GLN A 442 -39.61 -6.24 -7.71
N GLN A 443 -40.44 -5.19 -7.72
CA GLN A 443 -40.37 -4.20 -8.80
C GLN A 443 -38.99 -3.54 -8.77
N PRO A 444 -38.26 -3.47 -9.90
CA PRO A 444 -36.91 -2.91 -9.90
C PRO A 444 -36.89 -1.43 -9.51
N LEU A 445 -35.93 -1.03 -8.67
CA LEU A 445 -35.60 0.39 -8.52
C LEU A 445 -35.24 1.01 -9.90
N PRO A 446 -35.50 2.31 -10.11
CA PRO A 446 -35.18 2.98 -11.37
C PRO A 446 -33.69 2.82 -11.72
N GLN A 447 -33.43 2.20 -12.87
CA GLN A 447 -32.05 1.99 -13.34
C GLN A 447 -31.51 3.29 -13.96
N PRO A 448 -30.34 3.80 -13.55
CA PRO A 448 -29.61 4.79 -14.34
C PRO A 448 -29.14 4.13 -15.65
N PRO A 449 -29.00 4.88 -16.76
CA PRO A 449 -28.98 4.32 -18.11
C PRO A 449 -27.72 3.49 -18.38
N GLY A 450 -27.87 2.17 -18.33
CA GLY A 450 -26.89 1.18 -18.75
C GLY A 450 -27.59 0.07 -19.54
N GLY A 451 -27.13 -0.18 -20.77
CA GLY A 451 -27.78 -1.12 -21.69
C GLY A 451 -27.80 -2.58 -21.21
N PRO A 452 -28.54 -3.46 -21.92
CA PRO A 452 -28.76 -4.85 -21.51
C PRO A 452 -27.46 -5.60 -21.25
N SER A 453 -27.45 -6.41 -20.19
CA SER A 453 -26.34 -7.29 -19.84
C SER A 453 -26.23 -8.45 -20.84
N LEU A 454 -25.01 -8.77 -21.25
CA LEU A 454 -24.67 -9.87 -22.15
C LEU A 454 -24.28 -11.10 -21.33
N ASN A 455 -24.71 -12.27 -21.75
CA ASN A 455 -24.22 -13.56 -21.29
C ASN A 455 -23.03 -13.98 -22.16
N ILE A 456 -21.88 -14.26 -21.58
CA ILE A 456 -20.68 -14.76 -22.27
C ILE A 456 -20.25 -16.08 -21.66
N ILE A 457 -19.73 -16.99 -22.47
CA ILE A 457 -19.27 -18.32 -22.03
C ILE A 457 -17.75 -18.31 -22.07
N VAL A 458 -17.11 -18.64 -20.96
CA VAL A 458 -15.66 -18.89 -20.91
C VAL A 458 -15.44 -20.40 -20.97
N ARG A 459 -14.72 -20.85 -22.00
CA ARG A 459 -14.40 -22.26 -22.25
C ARG A 459 -12.94 -22.55 -21.94
N ASP A 460 -12.66 -23.62 -21.22
CA ASP A 460 -11.29 -24.06 -20.92
C ASP A 460 -10.71 -24.99 -22.00
N GLN A 461 -9.41 -25.26 -21.88
CA GLN A 461 -8.67 -26.17 -22.77
C GLN A 461 -9.06 -27.67 -22.65
N CYS A 462 -9.89 -28.03 -21.67
CA CYS A 462 -10.44 -29.37 -21.45
C CYS A 462 -11.91 -29.49 -21.92
N GLY A 463 -12.53 -28.39 -22.37
CA GLY A 463 -13.93 -28.33 -22.83
C GLY A 463 -14.96 -27.97 -21.74
N ALA A 464 -14.54 -27.50 -20.56
CA ALA A 464 -15.41 -27.04 -19.51
C ALA A 464 -15.90 -25.60 -19.76
N ASP A 465 -17.21 -25.37 -19.66
CA ASP A 465 -17.87 -24.10 -19.95
C ASP A 465 -18.40 -23.40 -18.69
N VAL A 466 -18.10 -22.10 -18.56
CA VAL A 466 -18.61 -21.24 -17.48
C VAL A 466 -19.28 -20.00 -18.06
N SER A 467 -20.60 -19.89 -17.87
CA SER A 467 -21.38 -18.71 -18.27
C SER A 467 -21.29 -17.58 -17.24
N PHE A 468 -21.10 -16.36 -17.74
CA PHE A 468 -21.10 -15.12 -16.95
C PHE A 468 -22.06 -14.10 -17.56
N ARG A 469 -22.92 -13.51 -16.71
CA ARG A 469 -23.74 -12.34 -17.09
C ARG A 469 -22.97 -11.06 -16.77
N VAL A 470 -22.65 -10.29 -17.81
CA VAL A 470 -21.68 -9.19 -17.78
C VAL A 470 -22.28 -7.93 -18.42
N ARG A 471 -21.98 -6.75 -17.89
CA ARG A 471 -22.41 -5.47 -18.52
C ARG A 471 -21.53 -5.17 -19.75
N PRO A 472 -22.06 -4.58 -20.84
CA PRO A 472 -21.26 -4.28 -22.05
C PRO A 472 -20.02 -3.40 -21.80
N CYS A 473 -20.04 -2.59 -20.73
CA CYS A 473 -18.95 -1.73 -20.28
C CYS A 473 -18.01 -2.34 -19.22
N ALA A 474 -18.25 -3.58 -18.78
CA ALA A 474 -17.39 -4.24 -17.79
C ALA A 474 -15.99 -4.51 -18.35
N LYS A 475 -14.97 -4.50 -17.49
CA LYS A 475 -13.60 -4.82 -17.87
C LYS A 475 -13.43 -6.34 -17.96
N MET A 476 -12.84 -6.86 -19.04
CA MET A 476 -12.56 -8.30 -19.20
C MET A 476 -11.64 -8.86 -18.11
N GLY A 477 -10.83 -8.02 -17.44
CA GLY A 477 -10.09 -8.43 -16.25
C GLY A 477 -10.97 -8.88 -15.08
N ALA A 478 -12.20 -8.37 -14.95
CA ALA A 478 -13.15 -8.85 -13.93
C ALA A 478 -13.70 -10.24 -14.27
N VAL A 479 -13.93 -10.52 -15.56
CA VAL A 479 -14.34 -11.85 -16.05
C VAL A 479 -13.22 -12.86 -15.85
N LEU A 480 -11.98 -12.52 -16.21
CA LEU A 480 -10.79 -13.34 -15.97
C LEU A 480 -10.65 -13.69 -14.49
N ASN A 481 -10.76 -12.71 -13.58
CA ASN A 481 -10.62 -12.93 -12.14
C ASN A 481 -11.77 -13.79 -11.59
N ALA A 482 -13.01 -13.61 -12.07
CA ALA A 482 -14.15 -14.41 -11.64
C ALA A 482 -14.06 -15.87 -12.13
N TYR A 483 -13.54 -16.08 -13.34
CA TYR A 483 -13.25 -17.40 -13.89
C TYR A 483 -12.10 -18.10 -13.16
N ALA A 484 -10.97 -17.41 -12.98
CA ALA A 484 -9.82 -17.91 -12.22
C ALA A 484 -10.21 -18.30 -10.79
N TRP A 485 -11.04 -17.48 -10.12
CA TRP A 485 -11.61 -17.80 -8.80
C TRP A 485 -12.47 -19.06 -8.80
N LYS A 486 -13.34 -19.24 -9.80
CA LYS A 486 -14.25 -20.40 -9.87
C LYS A 486 -13.50 -21.71 -10.08
N GLU A 487 -12.47 -21.70 -10.92
CA GLU A 487 -11.67 -22.90 -11.25
C GLU A 487 -10.46 -23.11 -10.32
N GLY A 488 -10.26 -22.25 -9.32
CA GLY A 488 -9.14 -22.35 -8.37
C GLY A 488 -7.76 -22.07 -9.00
N LEU A 489 -7.72 -21.29 -10.07
CA LEU A 489 -6.51 -20.99 -10.86
C LEU A 489 -5.97 -19.59 -10.55
N ASP A 490 -4.66 -19.38 -10.75
CA ASP A 490 -4.08 -18.04 -10.68
C ASP A 490 -4.45 -17.24 -11.95
N PRO A 491 -5.13 -16.07 -11.83
CA PRO A 491 -5.44 -15.23 -12.98
C PRO A 491 -4.21 -14.73 -13.75
N CYS A 492 -3.01 -14.75 -13.15
CA CYS A 492 -1.75 -14.42 -13.83
C CYS A 492 -1.32 -15.49 -14.83
N LEU A 493 -1.73 -16.75 -14.64
CA LEU A 493 -1.41 -17.88 -15.53
C LEU A 493 -2.47 -18.11 -16.61
N LEU A 494 -3.51 -17.27 -16.67
CA LEU A 494 -4.65 -17.43 -17.57
C LEU A 494 -4.73 -16.29 -18.60
N LYS A 495 -5.04 -16.66 -19.84
CA LYS A 495 -5.24 -15.73 -20.96
C LYS A 495 -6.61 -15.97 -21.58
N LEU A 496 -7.45 -14.93 -21.58
CA LEU A 496 -8.67 -14.93 -22.39
C LEU A 496 -8.33 -14.60 -23.85
N ILE A 497 -8.85 -15.40 -24.76
CA ILE A 497 -8.71 -15.26 -26.21
C ILE A 497 -10.11 -15.30 -26.81
N PHE A 498 -10.37 -14.43 -27.78
CA PHE A 498 -11.63 -14.40 -28.53
C PHE A 498 -11.31 -14.26 -30.01
N ARG A 499 -11.82 -15.20 -30.84
CA ARG A 499 -11.57 -15.24 -32.30
C ARG A 499 -10.09 -15.10 -32.65
N GLY A 500 -9.22 -15.81 -31.91
CA GLY A 500 -7.76 -15.77 -32.06
C GLY A 500 -7.05 -14.52 -31.53
N ARG A 501 -7.79 -13.52 -31.02
CA ARG A 501 -7.21 -12.30 -30.43
C ARG A 501 -7.18 -12.37 -28.91
N ARG A 502 -5.99 -12.19 -28.31
CA ARG A 502 -5.83 -12.08 -26.85
C ARG A 502 -6.57 -10.84 -26.32
N LEU A 503 -7.39 -11.02 -25.31
CA LEU A 503 -8.15 -9.94 -24.67
C LEU A 503 -7.29 -9.22 -23.62
N GLY A 504 -7.35 -7.88 -23.61
CA GLY A 504 -6.68 -7.07 -22.60
C GLY A 504 -7.56 -6.88 -21.37
N HIS A 505 -6.96 -6.77 -20.17
CA HIS A 505 -7.72 -6.59 -18.93
C HIS A 505 -8.60 -5.34 -18.89
N LEU A 506 -8.25 -4.31 -19.68
CA LEU A 506 -9.02 -3.05 -19.83
C LEU A 506 -10.03 -3.07 -20.98
N SER A 507 -10.01 -4.09 -21.85
CA SER A 507 -11.00 -4.26 -22.92
C SER A 507 -12.40 -4.48 -22.31
N CYS A 508 -13.43 -3.98 -22.97
CA CYS A 508 -14.83 -4.21 -22.60
C CYS A 508 -15.56 -5.01 -23.69
N PRO A 509 -16.61 -5.79 -23.35
CA PRO A 509 -17.39 -6.55 -24.33
C PRO A 509 -17.86 -5.73 -25.53
N ALA A 510 -18.37 -4.52 -25.29
CA ALA A 510 -18.80 -3.61 -26.37
C ALA A 510 -17.64 -3.23 -27.32
N GLY A 511 -16.45 -2.94 -26.79
CA GLY A 511 -15.26 -2.60 -27.57
C GLY A 511 -14.57 -3.79 -28.25
N LEU A 512 -15.00 -5.02 -27.92
CA LEU A 512 -14.55 -6.27 -28.52
C LEU A 512 -15.55 -6.85 -29.54
N GLY A 513 -16.75 -6.29 -29.62
CA GLY A 513 -17.84 -6.82 -30.45
C GLY A 513 -18.42 -8.14 -29.94
N LEU A 514 -18.36 -8.37 -28.62
CA LEU A 514 -18.94 -9.57 -27.99
C LEU A 514 -20.48 -9.46 -27.93
N ALA A 515 -21.16 -10.50 -28.40
CA ALA A 515 -22.61 -10.67 -28.39
C ALA A 515 -23.09 -11.58 -27.25
N ASP A 516 -24.40 -11.68 -27.07
CA ASP A 516 -25.02 -12.63 -26.14
C ASP A 516 -24.81 -14.07 -26.66
N GLY A 517 -24.23 -14.93 -25.82
CA GLY A 517 -23.87 -16.31 -26.15
C GLY A 517 -22.47 -16.50 -26.76
N ASP A 518 -21.66 -15.46 -26.96
CA ASP A 518 -20.30 -15.60 -27.49
C ASP A 518 -19.40 -16.41 -26.53
N ILE A 519 -18.51 -17.24 -27.11
CA ILE A 519 -17.57 -18.11 -26.40
C ILE A 519 -16.17 -17.48 -26.42
N ILE A 520 -15.50 -17.48 -25.27
CA ILE A 520 -14.15 -16.95 -25.04
C ILE A 520 -13.27 -18.08 -24.51
N ASP A 521 -12.15 -18.34 -25.17
CA ASP A 521 -11.23 -19.41 -24.79
C ASP A 521 -10.31 -18.95 -23.65
N ALA A 522 -10.23 -19.72 -22.57
CA ALA A 522 -9.31 -19.53 -21.46
C ALA A 522 -8.13 -20.50 -21.59
N MET A 523 -7.00 -20.00 -22.10
CA MET A 523 -5.77 -20.77 -22.20
C MET A 523 -4.89 -20.57 -20.97
N ARG A 524 -4.33 -21.67 -20.43
CA ARG A 524 -3.29 -21.62 -19.41
C ARG A 524 -1.93 -21.40 -20.07
N GLU A 525 -1.13 -20.48 -19.54
CA GLU A 525 0.24 -20.26 -20.00
C GLU A 525 1.13 -21.40 -19.51
N GLN A 526 1.49 -22.32 -20.42
CA GLN A 526 2.42 -23.41 -20.14
C GLN A 526 3.84 -22.83 -20.01
N VAL A 527 4.35 -22.80 -18.79
CA VAL A 527 5.79 -22.61 -18.54
C VAL A 527 6.48 -23.92 -18.92
N GLY A 528 7.47 -23.85 -19.82
CA GLY A 528 8.32 -25.00 -20.12
C GLY A 528 9.16 -25.38 -18.91
N ASN A 529 9.25 -26.68 -18.61
CA ASN A 529 10.15 -27.24 -17.59
C ASN A 529 11.63 -27.08 -18.00
#